data_AF-A0A4Q1CI62-F1
#
_entry.id   AF-A0A4Q1CI62-F1
#
_cell.length_a   1.000
_cell.length_b   1.000
_cell.length_c   1.000
_cell.angle_alpha   90.00
_cell.angle_beta   90.00
_cell.angle_gamma   90.00
#
_symmetry.space_group_name_H-M   'P 1'
#
loop_
_entity.id
_entity.type
_entity.pdbx_description
1 polymer ?
#
loop_
_entity_poly.entity_id
_entity_poly.type
_entity_poly.pdbx_seq_one_letter_code
_entity_poly.pdbx_strand_id
1 'polypeptide(L)'
;MFVELPSDEELSKKLYYSIGEVCDMFQINPSSVRHWETEFSFLKPRKNKKGDRFFNATELKKVHLIYYLLRYKKYSIEAAKDYLKKHKDETDARFELVKSLQQIKQFLLTIKADL
;
A
#
# COMPACT_ATOMS: atom_id res chain seq x y z
N MET A 1 3.03 17.46 -4.97
CA MET A 1 4.31 16.73 -4.91
C MET A 1 3.98 15.25 -4.94
N PHE A 2 4.61 14.48 -5.84
CA PHE A 2 4.47 13.03 -5.84
C PHE A 2 5.31 12.49 -4.68
N VAL A 3 4.71 11.68 -3.79
CA VAL A 3 5.43 11.07 -2.67
C VAL A 3 6.00 9.76 -3.20
N GLU A 4 7.31 9.70 -3.39
CA GLU A 4 7.98 8.45 -3.71
C GLU A 4 8.02 7.56 -2.48
N LEU A 5 7.47 6.34 -2.60
CA LEU A 5 7.60 5.34 -1.56
C LEU A 5 9.00 4.71 -1.61
N PRO A 6 9.63 4.43 -0.45
CA PRO A 6 10.82 3.61 -0.40
C PRO A 6 10.60 2.23 -1.03
N SER A 7 11.68 1.60 -1.46
CA SER A 7 11.64 0.27 -2.08
C SER A 7 11.05 -0.80 -1.16
N ASP A 8 10.52 -1.88 -1.73
CA ASP A 8 9.95 -2.99 -0.96
C ASP A 8 10.96 -3.60 0.04
N GLU A 9 12.23 -3.66 -0.34
CA GLU A 9 13.31 -4.12 0.53
C GLU A 9 13.48 -3.20 1.74
N GLU A 10 13.42 -1.88 1.57
CA GLU A 10 13.51 -0.93 2.68
C GLU A 10 12.27 -0.95 3.56
N LEU A 11 11.08 -1.04 2.96
CA LEU A 11 9.83 -1.13 3.71
C LEU A 11 9.78 -2.39 4.58
N SER A 12 10.40 -3.48 4.12
CA SER A 12 10.46 -4.76 4.86
C SER A 12 11.40 -4.75 6.06
N LYS A 13 12.33 -3.79 6.16
CA LYS A 13 13.25 -3.65 7.32
C LYS A 13 12.50 -3.33 8.62
N LYS A 14 11.30 -2.75 8.51
CA LYS A 14 10.45 -2.43 9.67
C LYS A 14 9.10 -3.12 9.56
N LEU A 15 8.72 -3.84 10.62
CA LEU A 15 7.46 -4.58 10.66
C LEU A 15 6.23 -3.66 10.77
N TYR A 16 6.36 -2.54 11.50
CA TYR A 16 5.26 -1.64 11.78
C TYR A 16 5.71 -0.17 11.79
N TYR A 17 4.87 0.67 11.19
CA TYR A 17 5.00 2.12 11.13
C TYR A 17 3.86 2.74 11.93
N SER A 18 4.17 3.70 12.79
CA SER A 18 3.15 4.44 13.52
C SER A 18 2.41 5.41 12.60
N ILE A 19 1.20 5.83 12.98
CA ILE A 19 0.47 6.87 12.22
C ILE A 19 1.28 8.15 12.02
N GLY A 20 2.12 8.54 12.99
CA GLY A 20 3.00 9.72 12.88
C GLY A 20 3.98 9.57 11.72
N GLU A 21 4.70 8.45 11.67
CA GLU A 21 5.64 8.16 10.58
C GLU A 21 4.95 8.13 9.22
N VAL A 22 3.74 7.54 9.14
CA VAL A 22 2.94 7.57 7.91
C VAL A 22 2.60 9.01 7.52
N CYS A 23 2.18 9.84 8.48
CA CYS A 23 1.86 11.24 8.22
C CYS A 23 3.08 12.03 7.71
N ASP A 24 4.25 11.79 8.29
CA ASP A 24 5.50 12.43 7.88
C ASP A 24 5.93 11.99 6.47
N MET A 25 5.80 10.70 6.15
CA MET A 25 6.12 10.16 4.83
C MET A 25 5.24 10.77 3.73
N PHE A 26 3.93 10.89 3.98
CA PHE A 26 2.98 11.38 2.97
C PHE A 26 2.70 12.89 3.06
N GLN A 27 3.26 13.57 4.06
CA GLN A 27 2.99 14.98 4.37
C GLN A 27 1.47 15.25 4.50
N ILE A 28 0.80 14.41 5.28
CA ILE A 28 -0.66 14.48 5.52
C ILE A 28 -0.96 14.53 7.02
N ASN A 29 -2.15 15.00 7.36
CA ASN A 29 -2.58 15.05 8.75
C ASN A 29 -3.06 13.68 9.24
N PRO A 30 -2.86 13.34 10.53
CA PRO A 30 -3.39 12.11 11.13
C PRO A 30 -4.91 11.96 10.96
N SER A 31 -5.64 13.08 10.96
CA SER A 31 -7.08 13.11 10.71
C SER A 31 -7.45 12.58 9.32
N SER A 32 -6.63 12.84 8.30
CA SER A 32 -6.85 12.31 6.95
C SER A 32 -6.70 10.81 6.92
N VAL A 33 -5.65 10.26 7.55
CA VAL A 33 -5.43 8.80 7.62
C VAL A 33 -6.56 8.11 8.39
N ARG A 34 -7.02 8.71 9.51
CA ARG A 34 -8.17 8.21 10.27
C ARG A 34 -9.45 8.22 9.46
N HIS A 35 -9.68 9.28 8.67
CA HIS A 35 -10.84 9.35 7.81
C HIS A 35 -10.78 8.29 6.69
N TRP A 36 -9.60 8.11 6.07
CA TRP A 36 -9.41 7.08 5.05
C TRP A 36 -9.62 5.67 5.57
N GLU A 37 -9.26 5.37 6.82
CA GLU A 37 -9.56 4.09 7.46
C GLU A 37 -11.08 3.81 7.48
N THR A 38 -11.90 4.81 7.77
CA THR A 38 -13.36 4.67 7.78
C THR A 38 -13.93 4.54 6.37
N GLU A 39 -13.40 5.32 5.43
CA GLU A 39 -13.91 5.36 4.06
C GLU A 39 -13.52 4.13 3.23
N PHE A 40 -12.29 3.64 3.39
CA PHE A 40 -11.71 2.56 2.59
C PHE A 40 -11.62 1.28 3.40
N SER A 41 -12.59 0.38 3.24
CA SER A 41 -12.70 -0.87 4.00
C SER A 41 -11.54 -1.85 3.83
N PHE A 42 -10.70 -1.68 2.80
CA PHE A 42 -9.49 -2.49 2.59
C PHE A 42 -8.27 -1.98 3.39
N LEU A 43 -8.30 -0.74 3.90
CA LEU A 43 -7.28 -0.18 4.77
C LEU A 43 -7.61 -0.54 6.22
N LYS A 44 -6.84 -1.45 6.81
CA LYS A 44 -7.08 -2.01 8.15
C LYS A 44 -5.80 -1.97 8.98
N PRO A 45 -5.38 -0.78 9.46
CA PRO A 45 -4.24 -0.67 10.35
C PRO A 45 -4.49 -1.45 11.64
N ARG A 46 -3.42 -2.07 12.16
CA ARG A 46 -3.48 -2.78 13.45
C ARG A 46 -3.62 -1.75 14.57
N LYS A 47 -4.54 -1.98 15.50
CA LYS A 47 -4.72 -1.16 16.70
C LYS A 47 -4.07 -1.83 17.91
N ASN A 48 -3.35 -1.08 18.72
CA ASN A 48 -2.91 -1.56 20.05
C ASN A 48 -4.03 -1.40 21.09
N LYS A 49 -3.79 -1.86 22.33
CA LYS A 49 -4.75 -1.73 23.45
C LYS A 49 -5.12 -0.27 23.80
N LYS A 50 -4.27 0.70 23.43
CA LYS A 50 -4.47 2.14 23.66
C LYS A 50 -5.20 2.84 22.50
N GLY A 51 -5.42 2.15 21.38
CA GLY A 51 -6.06 2.70 20.17
C GLY A 51 -5.10 3.31 19.15
N ASP A 52 -3.78 3.21 19.36
CA ASP A 52 -2.78 3.67 18.39
C ASP A 52 -2.75 2.75 17.16
N ARG A 53 -2.58 3.36 15.99
CA ARG A 53 -2.60 2.68 14.70
C ARG A 53 -1.19 2.38 14.22
N PHE A 54 -0.99 1.14 13.80
CA PHE A 54 0.23 0.63 13.23
C PHE A 54 -0.04 0.08 11.83
N PHE A 55 0.80 0.50 10.89
CA PHE A 55 0.72 0.14 9.48
C PHE A 55 1.88 -0.79 9.16
N ASN A 56 1.61 -1.94 8.53
CA ASN A 56 2.67 -2.75 7.95
C ASN A 56 2.99 -2.25 6.52
N ALA A 57 3.99 -2.83 5.87
CA ALA A 57 4.36 -2.46 4.50
C ALA A 57 3.18 -2.55 3.50
N THR A 58 2.31 -3.56 3.64
CA THR A 58 1.11 -3.72 2.80
C THR A 58 0.09 -2.60 3.03
N GLU A 59 -0.13 -2.21 4.29
CA GLU A 59 -1.00 -1.08 4.65
C GLU A 59 -0.42 0.25 4.17
N LEU A 60 0.91 0.43 4.22
CA LEU A 60 1.56 1.61 3.63
C LEU A 60 1.34 1.72 2.13
N LYS A 61 1.42 0.61 1.39
CA LYS A 61 1.12 0.59 -0.05
C LYS A 61 -0.33 0.99 -0.33
N LYS A 62 -1.27 0.55 0.51
CA LYS A 62 -2.68 0.95 0.43
C LYS A 62 -2.85 2.46 0.68
N VAL A 63 -2.19 3.00 1.71
CA VAL A 63 -2.20 4.45 2.00
C VAL A 63 -1.63 5.24 0.82
N HIS A 64 -0.52 4.79 0.24
CA HIS A 64 0.07 5.44 -0.94
C HIS A 64 -0.87 5.43 -2.15
N LEU A 65 -1.56 4.31 -2.39
CA LEU A 65 -2.55 4.23 -3.47
C LEU A 65 -3.69 5.23 -3.26
N ILE A 66 -4.23 5.31 -2.04
CA ILE A 66 -5.26 6.30 -1.69
C ILE A 66 -4.73 7.72 -1.88
N TYR A 67 -3.52 8.00 -1.40
CA TYR A 67 -2.87 9.30 -1.58
C TYR A 67 -2.74 9.67 -3.06
N TYR A 68 -2.26 8.74 -3.89
CA TYR A 68 -2.12 8.93 -5.32
C TYR A 68 -3.46 9.29 -5.98
N LEU A 69 -4.52 8.55 -5.68
CA LEU A 69 -5.84 8.81 -6.26
C LEU A 69 -6.38 10.19 -5.85
N LEU A 70 -6.26 10.56 -4.58
CA LEU A 70 -6.84 11.79 -4.06
C LEU A 70 -6.01 13.04 -4.38
N ARG A 71 -4.67 12.97 -4.27
CA ARG A 71 -3.79 14.13 -4.40
C ARG A 71 -3.21 14.31 -5.79
N TYR A 72 -2.83 13.20 -6.44
CA TYR A 72 -2.23 13.25 -7.78
C TYR A 72 -3.29 13.19 -8.88
N LYS A 73 -4.18 12.19 -8.83
CA LYS A 73 -5.29 12.06 -9.80
C LYS A 73 -6.48 12.97 -9.51
N LYS A 74 -6.49 13.65 -8.36
CA LYS A 74 -7.52 14.62 -7.94
C LYS A 74 -8.93 14.03 -7.89
N TYR A 75 -9.04 12.72 -7.62
CA TYR A 75 -10.34 12.07 -7.45
C TYR A 75 -10.99 12.49 -6.13
N SER A 76 -12.32 12.55 -6.12
CA SER A 76 -13.08 12.54 -4.87
C SER A 76 -12.94 11.19 -4.18
N ILE A 77 -13.29 11.12 -2.89
CA ILE A 77 -13.29 9.86 -2.14
C ILE A 77 -14.19 8.82 -2.83
N GLU A 78 -15.36 9.22 -3.30
CA GLU A 78 -16.30 8.36 -4.02
C GLU A 78 -15.72 7.86 -5.35
N ALA A 79 -15.12 8.76 -6.15
CA ALA A 79 -14.49 8.38 -7.41
C ALA A 79 -13.28 7.46 -7.21
N ALA A 80 -12.50 7.68 -6.14
CA ALA A 80 -11.40 6.79 -5.77
C ALA A 80 -11.91 5.40 -5.36
N LYS A 81 -13.02 5.31 -4.62
CA LYS A 81 -13.66 4.02 -4.29
C LYS A 81 -14.16 3.30 -5.54
N ASP A 82 -14.82 4.01 -6.45
CA ASP A 82 -15.31 3.45 -7.71
C ASP A 82 -14.16 2.96 -8.59
N TYR A 83 -13.08 3.74 -8.69
CA TYR A 83 -11.85 3.33 -9.36
C TYR A 83 -11.31 2.02 -8.77
N LEU A 84 -11.16 1.94 -7.44
CA LEU A 84 -10.65 0.75 -6.78
C LEU A 84 -11.58 -0.47 -6.90
N LYS A 85 -12.88 -0.25 -7.05
CA LYS A 85 -13.86 -1.33 -7.31
C LYS A 85 -13.77 -1.84 -8.74
N LYS A 86 -13.70 -0.93 -9.73
CA LYS A 86 -13.59 -1.26 -11.16
C LYS A 86 -12.26 -1.93 -11.50
N HIS A 87 -11.18 -1.48 -10.88
CA HIS A 87 -9.84 -2.02 -11.08
C HIS A 87 -9.49 -3.14 -10.10
N LYS A 88 -10.46 -3.67 -9.34
CA LYS A 88 -10.21 -4.80 -8.44
C LYS A 88 -9.88 -6.07 -9.23
N ASP A 89 -10.65 -6.32 -10.30
CA ASP A 89 -10.43 -7.45 -11.21
C ASP A 89 -9.09 -7.30 -11.98
N GLU A 90 -8.73 -6.06 -12.33
CA GLU A 90 -7.45 -5.74 -12.97
C GLU A 90 -6.26 -5.86 -12.00
N THR A 91 -6.48 -5.57 -10.71
CA THR A 91 -5.50 -5.76 -9.64
C THR A 91 -5.28 -7.24 -9.37
N ASP A 92 -6.33 -8.06 -9.42
CA ASP A 92 -6.23 -9.52 -9.30
C ASP A 92 -5.47 -10.11 -10.51
N ALA A 93 -5.75 -9.65 -11.72
CA ALA A 93 -4.98 -10.02 -12.92
C ALA A 93 -3.51 -9.61 -12.83
N ARG A 94 -3.24 -8.38 -12.35
CA ARG A 94 -1.88 -7.87 -12.17
C ARG A 94 -1.14 -8.57 -11.03
N PHE A 95 -1.85 -9.00 -9.99
CA PHE A 95 -1.31 -9.81 -8.89
C PHE A 95 -0.89 -11.19 -9.39
N GLU A 96 -1.74 -11.87 -10.16
CA GLU A 96 -1.38 -13.15 -10.78
C GLU A 96 -0.20 -12.98 -11.75
N LEU A 97 -0.14 -11.89 -12.52
CA LEU A 97 0.99 -11.59 -13.38
C LEU A 97 2.31 -11.42 -12.59
N VAL A 98 2.29 -10.64 -11.50
CA VAL A 98 3.46 -10.43 -10.64
C VAL A 98 3.90 -11.74 -9.98
N LYS A 99 2.96 -12.56 -9.54
CA LYS A 99 3.23 -13.89 -8.97
C LYS A 99 3.87 -14.82 -9.99
N SER A 100 3.38 -14.85 -11.23
CA SER A 100 4.02 -15.60 -12.32
C SER A 100 5.44 -15.11 -12.59
N LEU A 101 5.68 -13.80 -12.61
CA LEU A 101 7.03 -13.24 -12.78
C LEU A 101 7.97 -13.58 -11.63
N GLN A 102 7.48 -13.60 -10.38
CA GLN A 102 8.26 -14.04 -9.23
C GLN A 102 8.61 -15.53 -9.30
N GLN A 103 7.67 -16.38 -9.73
CA GLN A 103 7.93 -17.81 -9.95
C GLN A 103 8.98 -18.03 -11.03
N ILE A 104 8.89 -17.30 -12.16
CA ILE A 104 9.90 -17.37 -13.24
C ILE A 104 11.26 -16.91 -12.73
N LYS A 105 11.32 -15.78 -11.98
CA LYS A 105 12.57 -15.31 -11.37
C LYS A 105 13.18 -16.38 -10.47
N GLN A 106 12.38 -17.01 -9.60
CA GLN A 106 12.87 -18.03 -8.69
C GLN A 106 13.37 -19.27 -9.43
N PHE A 107 12.65 -19.70 -10.47
CA PHE A 107 13.05 -20.80 -11.35
C PHE A 107 14.39 -20.54 -12.06
N LEU A 108 14.57 -19.35 -12.62
CA LEU A 108 15.82 -18.96 -13.28
C LEU A 108 16.99 -18.90 -12.28
N LEU A 109 16.75 -18.48 -11.05
CA LEU A 109 17.75 -18.49 -9.98
C LEU A 109 18.15 -19.92 -9.59
N THR A 110 17.19 -20.85 -9.53
CA THR A 110 17.49 -22.26 -9.28
C THR A 110 18.38 -22.84 -10.39
N ILE A 111 18.03 -22.62 -11.66
CA ILE A 111 18.87 -23.09 -12.80
C ILE A 111 20.28 -22.51 -12.71
N LYS A 112 20.42 -21.23 -12.35
CA LYS A 112 21.72 -20.60 -12.20
C LYS A 112 22.54 -21.20 -11.04
N ALA A 113 21.90 -21.68 -9.99
CA ALA A 113 22.57 -22.25 -8.82
C ALA A 113 22.98 -23.72 -9.02
N ASP A 114 22.31 -24.43 -9.93
CA ASP A 114 22.59 -25.83 -10.29
C ASP A 114 23.67 -25.97 -11.40
N LEU A 115 24.24 -24.84 -11.87
CA LEU A 115 25.32 -24.73 -12.86
C LEU A 115 26.58 -24.15 -12.21
#